data_AF-A0A833J917-F1
#
_entry.id   AF-A0A833J917-F1
#
_cell.length_a   1.000
_cell.length_b   1.000
_cell.length_c   1.000
_cell.angle_alpha   90.00
_cell.angle_beta   90.00
_cell.angle_gamma   90.00
#
_symmetry.space_group_name_H-M   'P 1'
#
loop_
_entity.id
_entity.type
_entity.pdbx_description
1 polymer ?
#
loop_
_entity_poly.entity_id
_entity_poly.type
_entity_poly.pdbx_seq_one_letter_code
_entity_poly.pdbx_strand_id
1 'polypeptide(L)'
;MAAASPRPPVPAVRPESIGAGGRSCHGKARPGTLRAGLLMRMRRFGAADGGLAAIEFALIMPTLLFILFAGAQLIAYVDATRKVELVAHSISQMISQATPPKGETVAQVNATDLHFSYDATLVLFPYVMKDAKRRKVAWWENISINYASIRFTAKNAACKSNTDTSADLSTCYDANVVWTTTGTAQPGGNNYRSCDTPQLPVADDATPSRTTLPRSSYGPGSLVAIDVVFDFQPTFGSGLVPAVRIARSAYVQPRYASLVNFDTTNNDGIATRCTGF
;
A
#
# COMPACT_ATOMS: atom_id res chain seq x y z
N MET A 1 -25.50 11.96 42.72
CA MET A 1 -24.81 12.94 43.57
C MET A 1 -23.33 12.95 43.21
N ALA A 2 -22.88 13.97 42.47
CA ALA A 2 -21.52 14.49 42.47
C ALA A 2 -21.50 15.68 41.50
N ALA A 3 -20.99 16.81 41.99
CA ALA A 3 -21.27 18.14 41.51
C ALA A 3 -20.41 18.55 40.31
N ALA A 4 -21.01 19.34 39.41
CA ALA A 4 -20.31 20.02 38.32
C ALA A 4 -19.37 21.11 38.89
N SER A 5 -18.09 21.07 38.50
CA SER A 5 -17.11 22.11 38.82
C SER A 5 -17.31 23.36 37.96
N PRO A 6 -17.05 24.58 38.49
CA PRO A 6 -17.25 25.83 37.79
C PRO A 6 -16.12 26.14 36.79
N ARG A 7 -16.48 26.75 35.64
CA ARG A 7 -15.55 27.29 34.64
C ARG A 7 -14.81 28.52 35.18
N PRO A 8 -13.54 28.75 34.80
CA PRO A 8 -12.81 29.97 35.15
C PRO A 8 -13.30 31.19 34.35
N PRO A 9 -13.17 32.41 34.90
CA PRO A 9 -13.61 33.64 34.24
C PRO A 9 -12.70 34.07 33.09
N VAL A 10 -13.31 34.63 32.06
CA VAL A 10 -12.68 35.25 30.88
C VAL A 10 -11.96 36.55 31.29
N PRO A 11 -10.73 36.82 30.84
CA PRO A 11 -10.04 38.07 31.14
C PRO A 11 -10.70 39.26 30.43
N ALA A 12 -10.97 40.30 31.20
CA ALA A 12 -11.53 41.57 30.75
C ALA A 12 -10.54 42.36 29.88
N VAL A 13 -10.97 42.73 28.67
CA VAL A 13 -10.28 43.67 27.78
C VAL A 13 -10.32 45.06 28.42
N ARG A 14 -9.15 45.64 28.73
CA ARG A 14 -9.04 47.05 29.16
C ARG A 14 -9.11 47.96 27.93
N PRO A 15 -9.87 49.07 27.96
CA PRO A 15 -9.79 50.09 26.93
C PRO A 15 -8.51 50.90 27.12
N GLU A 16 -7.64 50.89 26.12
CA GLU A 16 -6.44 51.71 26.07
C GLU A 16 -6.82 53.17 25.78
N SER A 17 -6.47 54.05 26.71
CA SER A 17 -6.80 55.47 26.68
C SER A 17 -6.07 56.19 25.54
N ILE A 18 -6.82 56.84 24.65
CA ILE A 18 -6.32 57.80 23.68
C ILE A 18 -5.85 59.06 24.42
N GLY A 19 -4.53 59.15 24.65
CA GLY A 19 -3.88 60.36 25.15
C GLY A 19 -3.56 61.30 24.00
N ALA A 20 -4.40 62.33 23.81
CA ALA A 20 -4.05 63.54 23.09
C ALA A 20 -3.29 64.49 24.03
N GLY A 21 -2.11 64.99 23.62
CA GLY A 21 -1.35 65.92 24.45
C GLY A 21 -0.04 66.37 23.83
N GLY A 22 -0.08 67.50 23.11
CA GLY A 22 0.96 68.04 22.24
C GLY A 22 2.37 68.17 22.84
N ARG A 23 3.36 67.91 21.98
CA ARG A 23 4.69 68.54 22.09
C ARG A 23 4.96 69.33 20.81
N SER A 24 4.89 70.65 20.97
CA SER A 24 5.40 71.63 20.04
C SER A 24 6.91 71.46 19.92
N CYS A 25 7.39 71.15 18.71
CA CYS A 25 8.80 71.32 18.36
C CYS A 25 8.86 72.34 17.24
N HIS A 26 9.18 73.58 17.62
CA HIS A 26 9.56 74.64 16.71
C HIS A 26 10.72 74.19 15.82
N GLY A 27 10.55 74.42 14.52
CA GLY A 27 11.57 74.15 13.52
C GLY A 27 12.76 75.09 13.65
N LYS A 28 13.94 74.51 13.48
CA LYS A 28 14.98 75.06 12.60
C LYS A 28 15.45 73.91 11.70
N ALA A 29 14.76 73.74 10.57
CA ALA A 29 15.22 72.89 9.49
C ALA A 29 16.47 73.53 8.87
N ARG A 30 17.65 72.98 9.18
CA ARG A 30 18.86 73.23 8.42
C ARG A 30 18.81 72.36 7.15
N PRO A 31 18.91 72.94 5.94
CA PRO A 31 18.92 72.17 4.70
C PRO A 31 20.31 71.51 4.57
N GLY A 32 20.42 70.26 5.01
CA GLY A 32 21.68 69.51 4.89
C GLY A 32 21.69 68.07 5.38
N THR A 33 20.63 67.58 6.04
CA THR A 33 20.67 66.29 6.77
C THR A 33 19.82 65.16 6.19
N LEU A 34 19.12 65.36 5.07
CA LEU A 34 18.37 64.28 4.40
C LEU A 34 19.29 63.16 3.91
N ARG A 35 20.49 63.50 3.41
CA ARG A 35 21.51 62.51 3.01
C ARG A 35 22.10 61.76 4.21
N ALA A 36 22.31 62.45 5.34
CA ALA A 36 22.91 61.85 6.54
C ALA A 36 21.97 60.85 7.24
N GLY A 37 20.66 61.15 7.31
CA GLY A 37 19.66 60.23 7.88
C GLY A 37 19.44 58.96 7.04
N LEU A 38 19.50 59.08 5.71
CA LEU A 38 19.39 57.95 4.78
C LEU A 38 20.63 57.04 4.85
N LEU A 39 21.83 57.63 4.85
CA LEU A 39 23.09 56.90 4.97
C LEU A 39 23.24 56.18 6.32
N MET A 40 22.76 56.77 7.41
CA MET A 40 22.76 56.13 8.74
C MET A 40 21.75 54.99 8.85
N ARG A 41 20.59 55.10 8.18
CA ARG A 41 19.62 53.99 8.07
C ARG A 41 20.16 52.84 7.20
N MET A 42 20.87 53.14 6.11
CA MET A 42 21.54 52.13 5.28
C MET A 42 22.68 51.42 6.03
N ARG A 43 23.46 52.14 6.86
CA ARG A 43 24.48 51.52 7.73
C ARG A 43 23.86 50.66 8.85
N ARG A 44 22.70 51.04 9.40
CA ARG A 44 21.95 50.18 10.35
C ARG A 44 21.35 48.94 9.69
N PHE A 45 21.01 48.99 8.40
CA PHE A 45 20.58 47.82 7.64
C PHE A 45 21.75 46.88 7.31
N GLY A 46 22.94 47.43 7.01
CA GLY A 46 24.16 46.64 6.80
C GLY A 46 24.78 46.06 8.08
N ALA A 47 24.52 46.67 9.24
CA ALA A 47 24.92 46.16 10.56
C ALA A 47 23.84 45.26 11.21
N ALA A 48 22.78 44.92 10.47
CA ALA A 48 21.75 44.01 10.95
C ALA A 48 22.12 42.57 10.57
N ASP A 49 22.80 41.86 11.48
CA ASP A 49 23.16 40.44 11.34
C ASP A 49 21.93 39.55 11.01
N GLY A 50 20.73 40.00 11.40
CA GLY A 50 19.47 39.33 11.08
C GLY A 50 19.13 39.29 9.58
N GLY A 51 19.66 40.22 8.76
CA GLY A 51 19.42 40.23 7.31
C GLY A 51 20.20 39.13 6.59
N LEU A 52 21.44 38.87 7.01
CA LEU A 52 22.26 37.77 6.49
C LEU A 52 21.69 36.41 6.90
N ALA A 53 21.31 36.26 8.17
CA ALA A 53 20.67 35.05 8.69
C ALA A 53 19.36 34.71 7.94
N ALA A 54 18.57 35.73 7.56
CA ALA A 54 17.36 35.53 6.77
C ALA A 54 17.65 35.02 5.35
N ILE A 55 18.74 35.48 4.73
CA ILE A 55 19.18 35.02 3.40
C ILE A 55 19.71 33.58 3.46
N GLU A 56 20.55 33.28 4.45
CA GLU A 56 21.05 31.91 4.67
C GLU A 56 19.90 30.92 4.91
N PHE A 57 18.93 31.31 5.74
CA PHE A 57 17.72 30.51 5.95
C PHE A 57 16.90 30.37 4.67
N ALA A 58 16.70 31.45 3.90
CA ALA A 58 15.96 31.40 2.64
C ALA A 58 16.62 30.49 1.59
N LEU A 59 17.95 30.34 1.62
CA LEU A 59 18.69 29.45 0.72
C LEU A 59 18.70 27.99 1.18
N ILE A 60 18.73 27.73 2.49
CA ILE A 60 18.73 26.37 3.05
C ILE A 60 17.31 25.79 3.17
N MET A 61 16.29 26.64 3.38
CA MET A 61 14.90 26.21 3.57
C MET A 61 14.36 25.35 2.41
N PRO A 62 14.59 25.68 1.12
CA PRO A 62 14.17 24.83 0.00
C PRO A 62 14.77 23.42 0.04
N THR A 63 16.05 23.27 0.43
CA THR A 63 16.70 21.96 0.50
C THR A 63 16.17 21.14 1.68
N LEU A 64 15.95 21.77 2.84
CA LEU A 64 15.33 21.12 3.99
C LEU A 64 13.90 20.67 3.69
N LEU A 65 13.09 21.51 3.03
CA LEU A 65 11.74 21.13 2.60
C LEU A 65 11.77 19.97 1.61
N PHE A 66 12.68 19.99 0.65
CA PHE A 66 12.82 18.90 -0.31
C PHE A 66 13.13 17.57 0.39
N ILE A 67 14.09 17.56 1.32
CA ILE A 67 14.45 16.37 2.11
C ILE A 67 13.26 15.91 2.96
N LEU A 68 12.54 16.84 3.60
CA LEU A 68 11.37 16.54 4.42
C LEU A 68 10.27 15.86 3.59
N PHE A 69 9.92 16.43 2.45
CA PHE A 69 8.88 15.86 1.59
C PHE A 69 9.31 14.53 0.97
N ALA A 70 10.56 14.42 0.50
CA ALA A 70 11.10 13.18 -0.04
C ALA A 70 11.10 12.07 1.02
N GLY A 71 11.55 12.36 2.23
CA GLY A 71 11.52 11.42 3.35
C GLY A 71 10.10 10.99 3.71
N ALA A 72 9.15 11.92 3.74
CA ALA A 72 7.74 11.59 3.99
C ALA A 72 7.15 10.67 2.90
N GLN A 73 7.47 10.90 1.62
CA GLN A 73 7.06 9.99 0.53
C GLN A 73 7.70 8.61 0.67
N LEU A 74 8.98 8.54 1.01
CA LEU A 74 9.69 7.28 1.18
C LEU A 74 9.08 6.44 2.31
N ILE A 75 8.75 7.08 3.44
CA ILE A 75 8.06 6.41 4.55
C ILE A 75 6.70 5.88 4.11
N ALA A 76 5.91 6.68 3.39
CA ALA A 76 4.61 6.25 2.87
C ALA A 76 4.71 5.09 1.87
N TYR A 77 5.74 5.10 1.02
CA TYR A 77 6.03 4.02 0.08
C TYR A 77 6.41 2.71 0.80
N VAL A 78 7.29 2.78 1.80
CA VAL A 78 7.68 1.60 2.59
C VAL A 78 6.49 1.05 3.39
N ASP A 79 5.66 1.92 3.98
CA ASP A 79 4.44 1.51 4.68
C ASP A 79 3.45 0.83 3.73
N ALA A 80 3.22 1.41 2.54
CA ALA A 80 2.38 0.79 1.52
C ALA A 80 2.91 -0.59 1.11
N THR A 81 4.23 -0.72 0.94
CA THR A 81 4.88 -1.99 0.61
C THR A 81 4.62 -3.07 1.67
N ARG A 82 4.82 -2.73 2.95
CA ARG A 82 4.57 -3.64 4.07
C ARG A 82 3.10 -4.03 4.19
N LYS A 83 2.19 -3.10 3.92
CA LYS A 83 0.74 -3.38 3.96
C LYS A 83 0.27 -4.25 2.80
N VAL A 84 0.82 -4.06 1.60
CA VAL A 84 0.54 -4.93 0.44
C VAL A 84 0.99 -6.37 0.72
N GLU A 85 2.16 -6.54 1.34
CA GLU A 85 2.65 -7.85 1.79
C GLU A 85 1.77 -8.46 2.88
N LEU A 86 1.35 -7.65 3.86
CA LEU A 86 0.41 -8.08 4.91
C LEU A 86 -0.94 -8.54 4.32
N VAL A 87 -1.47 -7.85 3.32
CA VAL A 87 -2.72 -8.24 2.62
C VAL A 87 -2.54 -9.60 1.95
N ALA A 88 -1.48 -9.78 1.17
CA ALA A 88 -1.21 -11.05 0.48
C ALA A 88 -1.11 -12.22 1.46
N HIS A 89 -0.36 -12.05 2.55
CA HIS A 89 -0.22 -13.08 3.58
C HIS A 89 -1.52 -13.33 4.34
N SER A 90 -2.24 -12.29 4.77
CA SER A 90 -3.48 -12.47 5.56
C SER A 90 -4.54 -13.23 4.76
N ILE A 91 -4.74 -12.85 3.49
CA ILE A 91 -5.66 -13.53 2.58
C ILE A 91 -5.23 -14.99 2.37
N SER A 92 -3.93 -15.23 2.14
CA SER A 92 -3.42 -16.60 1.97
C SER A 92 -3.69 -17.46 3.22
N GLN A 93 -3.55 -16.88 4.42
CA GLN A 93 -3.81 -17.59 5.66
C GLN A 93 -5.30 -17.90 5.84
N MET A 94 -6.20 -16.97 5.50
CA MET A 94 -7.64 -17.19 5.55
C MET A 94 -8.06 -18.37 4.66
N ILE A 95 -7.56 -18.41 3.42
CA ILE A 95 -7.92 -19.47 2.47
C ILE A 95 -7.25 -20.80 2.83
N SER A 96 -6.00 -20.78 3.32
CA SER A 96 -5.28 -22.00 3.72
C SER A 96 -5.93 -22.77 4.87
N GLN A 97 -6.81 -22.13 5.64
CA GLN A 97 -7.52 -22.70 6.79
C GLN A 97 -8.86 -23.33 6.39
N ALA A 98 -9.25 -23.30 5.12
CA ALA A 98 -10.43 -23.99 4.64
C ALA A 98 -10.35 -25.49 5.01
N THR A 99 -11.37 -25.96 5.71
CA THR A 99 -11.40 -27.32 6.27
C THR A 99 -12.31 -28.21 5.42
N PRO A 100 -11.86 -29.41 5.03
CA PRO A 100 -12.69 -30.31 4.23
C PRO A 100 -13.86 -30.87 5.05
N PRO A 101 -15.00 -31.21 4.40
CA PRO A 101 -16.05 -31.99 5.03
C PRO A 101 -15.55 -33.34 5.58
N LYS A 102 -16.27 -33.93 6.53
CA LYS A 102 -15.88 -35.21 7.15
C LYS A 102 -15.76 -36.31 6.10
N GLY A 103 -14.60 -36.94 6.02
CA GLY A 103 -14.31 -38.04 5.09
C GLY A 103 -13.75 -37.58 3.74
N GLU A 104 -13.59 -36.27 3.52
CA GLU A 104 -12.98 -35.71 2.33
C GLU A 104 -11.60 -35.12 2.62
N THR A 105 -10.78 -35.01 1.57
CA THR A 105 -9.44 -34.39 1.63
C THR A 105 -9.37 -33.07 0.86
N VAL A 106 -10.47 -32.65 0.24
CA VAL A 106 -10.58 -31.44 -0.56
C VAL A 106 -11.46 -30.46 0.18
N ALA A 107 -10.93 -29.28 0.50
CA ALA A 107 -11.71 -28.19 1.05
C ALA A 107 -12.39 -27.42 -0.08
N GLN A 108 -13.57 -26.87 0.20
CA GLN A 108 -14.31 -26.02 -0.72
C GLN A 108 -14.32 -24.60 -0.20
N VAL A 109 -14.06 -23.64 -1.08
CA VAL A 109 -14.32 -22.21 -0.84
C VAL A 109 -15.45 -21.75 -1.76
N ASN A 110 -16.38 -20.97 -1.22
CA ASN A 110 -17.51 -20.43 -1.99
C ASN A 110 -17.30 -18.93 -2.30
N ALA A 111 -18.24 -18.33 -3.05
CA ALA A 111 -18.16 -16.91 -3.40
C ALA A 111 -18.13 -15.99 -2.16
N THR A 112 -18.90 -16.30 -1.11
CA THR A 112 -18.93 -15.53 0.14
C THR A 112 -17.58 -15.53 0.85
N ASP A 113 -16.88 -16.67 0.89
CA ASP A 113 -15.55 -16.78 1.51
C ASP A 113 -14.53 -15.91 0.75
N LEU A 114 -14.61 -15.90 -0.58
CA LEU A 114 -13.76 -15.08 -1.44
C LEU A 114 -14.03 -13.59 -1.25
N HIS A 115 -15.30 -13.16 -1.25
CA HIS A 115 -15.70 -11.78 -0.94
C HIS A 115 -15.20 -11.34 0.42
N PHE A 116 -15.41 -12.16 1.46
CA PHE A 116 -14.95 -11.86 2.81
C PHE A 116 -13.43 -11.64 2.86
N SER A 117 -12.65 -12.49 2.18
CA SER A 117 -11.20 -12.32 2.10
C SER A 117 -10.76 -11.10 1.29
N TYR A 118 -11.49 -10.75 0.23
CA TYR A 118 -11.21 -9.57 -0.60
C TYR A 118 -11.51 -8.27 0.14
N ASP A 119 -12.70 -8.16 0.72
CA ASP A 119 -13.16 -6.97 1.43
C ASP A 119 -12.37 -6.71 2.72
N ALA A 120 -11.79 -7.75 3.34
CA ALA A 120 -10.88 -7.60 4.47
C ALA A 120 -9.68 -6.69 4.16
N THR A 121 -9.32 -6.52 2.88
CA THR A 121 -8.30 -5.56 2.43
C THR A 121 -8.57 -4.14 2.92
N LEU A 122 -9.84 -3.72 3.01
CA LEU A 122 -10.19 -2.38 3.48
C LEU A 122 -9.78 -2.13 4.93
N VAL A 123 -9.74 -3.20 5.73
CA VAL A 123 -9.29 -3.17 7.13
C VAL A 123 -7.77 -3.28 7.22
N LEU A 124 -7.15 -4.14 6.41
CA LEU A 124 -5.70 -4.39 6.41
C LEU A 124 -4.90 -3.24 5.79
N PHE A 125 -5.45 -2.59 4.77
CA PHE A 125 -4.79 -1.52 4.02
C PHE A 125 -5.73 -0.31 3.81
N PRO A 126 -6.11 0.41 4.88
CA PRO A 126 -7.06 1.52 4.80
C PRO A 126 -6.57 2.70 3.94
N TYR A 127 -5.26 2.77 3.66
CA TYR A 127 -4.70 3.78 2.76
C TYR A 127 -5.25 3.67 1.34
N VAL A 128 -5.61 2.46 0.87
CA VAL A 128 -6.17 2.27 -0.48
C VAL A 128 -7.43 3.10 -0.71
N MET A 129 -8.26 3.29 0.33
CA MET A 129 -9.49 4.09 0.29
C MET A 129 -9.18 5.58 0.18
N LYS A 130 -8.21 6.05 0.97
CA LYS A 130 -7.78 7.44 0.94
C LYS A 130 -7.21 7.81 -0.43
N ASP A 131 -6.41 6.90 -1.00
CA ASP A 131 -5.83 7.08 -2.32
C ASP A 131 -6.87 6.97 -3.45
N ALA A 132 -7.75 5.98 -3.41
CA ALA A 132 -8.83 5.83 -4.39
C ALA A 132 -9.73 7.08 -4.45
N LYS A 133 -10.09 7.65 -3.28
CA LYS A 133 -10.82 8.91 -3.19
C LYS A 133 -10.08 10.08 -3.84
N ARG A 134 -8.76 10.16 -3.64
CA ARG A 134 -7.91 11.19 -4.28
C ARG A 134 -7.89 11.03 -5.80
N ARG A 135 -7.84 9.79 -6.28
CA ARG A 135 -7.84 9.42 -7.70
C ARG A 135 -9.23 9.48 -8.35
N LYS A 136 -10.31 9.61 -7.56
CA LYS A 136 -11.71 9.55 -8.01
C LYS A 136 -12.06 8.22 -8.70
N VAL A 137 -11.43 7.13 -8.27
CA VAL A 137 -11.72 5.77 -8.73
C VAL A 137 -12.29 4.97 -7.57
N ALA A 138 -12.94 3.86 -7.89
CA ALA A 138 -13.31 2.92 -6.84
C ALA A 138 -12.07 2.25 -6.24
N TRP A 139 -12.17 1.79 -4.99
CA TRP A 139 -11.00 1.23 -4.30
C TRP A 139 -10.50 -0.06 -4.95
N TRP A 140 -11.43 -0.88 -5.47
CA TRP A 140 -11.13 -2.13 -6.18
C TRP A 140 -10.44 -1.90 -7.54
N GLU A 141 -10.51 -0.69 -8.08
CA GLU A 141 -9.76 -0.31 -9.30
C GLU A 141 -8.34 0.18 -8.96
N ASN A 142 -8.08 0.51 -7.69
CA ASN A 142 -6.81 1.04 -7.22
C ASN A 142 -5.82 -0.08 -6.81
N ILE A 143 -6.34 -1.24 -6.42
CA ILE A 143 -5.56 -2.41 -6.03
C ILE A 143 -6.06 -3.64 -6.77
N SER A 144 -5.15 -4.45 -7.31
CA SER A 144 -5.47 -5.73 -7.94
C SER A 144 -5.05 -6.86 -7.02
N ILE A 145 -6.02 -7.67 -6.59
CA ILE A 145 -5.81 -8.81 -5.70
C ILE A 145 -6.31 -10.03 -6.44
N ASN A 146 -5.41 -10.96 -6.73
CA ASN A 146 -5.72 -12.13 -7.53
C ASN A 146 -5.40 -13.38 -6.74
N TYR A 147 -6.22 -14.38 -6.94
CA TYR A 147 -6.20 -15.61 -6.18
C TYR A 147 -6.18 -16.74 -7.18
N ALA A 148 -5.40 -17.75 -6.90
CA ALA A 148 -5.43 -18.98 -7.65
C ALA A 148 -5.14 -20.15 -6.73
N SER A 149 -5.96 -21.19 -6.83
CA SER A 149 -5.55 -22.50 -6.32
C SER A 149 -4.84 -23.25 -7.45
N ILE A 150 -3.74 -23.89 -7.10
CA ILE A 150 -2.85 -24.57 -8.03
C ILE A 150 -2.67 -25.98 -7.53
N ARG A 151 -2.89 -26.95 -8.41
CA ARG A 151 -2.68 -28.37 -8.12
C ARG A 151 -1.37 -28.82 -8.74
N PHE A 152 -0.60 -29.59 -7.98
CA PHE A 152 0.57 -30.27 -8.48
C PHE A 152 0.21 -31.70 -8.87
N THR A 153 0.37 -32.01 -10.15
CA THR A 153 0.11 -33.34 -10.70
C THR A 153 1.44 -33.99 -11.05
N ALA A 154 1.72 -35.16 -10.47
CA ALA A 154 2.95 -35.89 -10.75
C ALA A 154 2.96 -36.39 -12.20
N LYS A 155 4.06 -36.16 -12.92
CA LYS A 155 4.21 -36.55 -14.34
C LYS A 155 4.23 -38.05 -14.58
N ASN A 156 4.75 -38.82 -13.62
CA ASN A 156 4.84 -40.27 -13.70
C ASN A 156 4.80 -40.92 -12.31
N ALA A 157 4.75 -42.25 -12.27
CA ALA A 157 4.69 -43.02 -11.03
C ALA A 157 5.93 -42.81 -10.14
N ALA A 158 7.12 -42.62 -10.73
CA ALA A 158 8.36 -42.40 -9.99
C ALA A 158 8.33 -41.06 -9.23
N CYS A 159 7.81 -40.00 -9.85
CA CYS A 159 7.58 -38.70 -9.22
C CYS A 159 6.61 -38.79 -8.05
N LYS A 160 5.56 -39.61 -8.19
CA LYS A 160 4.54 -39.81 -7.14
C LYS A 160 5.08 -40.57 -5.94
N SER A 161 5.98 -41.54 -6.16
CA SER A 161 6.64 -42.30 -5.10
C SER A 161 7.85 -41.57 -4.50
N ASN A 162 8.25 -40.43 -5.06
CA ASN A 162 9.39 -39.68 -4.53
C ASN A 162 9.02 -39.06 -3.18
N THR A 163 9.65 -39.56 -2.12
CA THR A 163 9.52 -39.06 -0.75
C THR A 163 10.58 -38.04 -0.39
N ASP A 164 11.53 -37.76 -1.28
CA ASP A 164 12.53 -36.72 -1.06
C ASP A 164 11.92 -35.34 -1.31
N THR A 165 11.60 -34.65 -0.23
CA THR A 165 11.08 -33.29 -0.22
C THR A 165 12.18 -32.22 -0.13
N SER A 166 13.46 -32.62 -0.11
CA SER A 166 14.61 -31.72 0.02
C SER A 166 15.20 -31.28 -1.32
N ALA A 167 14.81 -31.94 -2.41
CA ALA A 167 15.27 -31.66 -3.77
C ALA A 167 14.30 -30.73 -4.55
N ASP A 168 14.79 -30.13 -5.64
CA ASP A 168 13.97 -29.37 -6.59
C ASP A 168 12.95 -30.30 -7.28
N LEU A 169 11.70 -30.26 -6.83
CA LEU A 169 10.60 -31.10 -7.33
C LEU A 169 9.93 -30.53 -8.60
N SER A 170 10.38 -29.38 -9.13
CA SER A 170 9.75 -28.74 -10.29
C SER A 170 9.78 -29.57 -11.57
N THR A 171 10.75 -30.47 -11.72
CA THR A 171 10.84 -31.37 -12.86
C THR A 171 9.79 -32.50 -12.79
N CYS A 172 9.36 -32.86 -11.58
CA CYS A 172 8.52 -34.02 -11.29
C CYS A 172 7.01 -33.72 -11.33
N TYR A 173 6.62 -32.46 -11.12
CA TYR A 173 5.23 -32.04 -10.99
C TYR A 173 4.87 -30.98 -12.02
N ASP A 174 3.72 -31.14 -12.66
CA ASP A 174 3.07 -30.08 -13.42
C ASP A 174 2.15 -29.27 -12.50
N ALA A 175 2.15 -27.95 -12.67
CA ALA A 175 1.39 -27.02 -11.84
C ALA A 175 0.26 -26.38 -12.66
N ASN A 176 -0.97 -26.83 -12.42
CA ASN A 176 -2.15 -26.39 -13.14
C ASN A 176 -3.07 -25.58 -12.22
N VAL A 177 -3.64 -24.50 -12.75
CA VAL A 177 -4.60 -23.68 -12.01
C VAL A 177 -5.93 -24.42 -11.92
N VAL A 178 -6.47 -24.53 -10.71
CA VAL A 178 -7.74 -25.21 -10.38
C VAL A 178 -8.91 -24.24 -10.46
N TRP A 179 -8.71 -23.03 -9.95
CA TRP A 179 -9.66 -21.93 -10.03
C TRP A 179 -8.90 -20.61 -9.86
N THR A 180 -9.51 -19.53 -10.33
CA THR A 180 -8.96 -18.17 -10.20
C THR A 180 -10.04 -17.12 -9.97
N THR A 181 -9.66 -16.03 -9.29
CA THR A 181 -10.50 -14.84 -9.09
C THR A 181 -9.62 -13.58 -9.00
N THR A 182 -10.22 -12.43 -9.30
CA THR A 182 -9.66 -11.08 -9.06
C THR A 182 -10.33 -10.38 -7.87
N GLY A 183 -11.13 -11.12 -7.08
CA GLY A 183 -11.97 -10.58 -6.00
C GLY A 183 -13.14 -9.73 -6.47
N THR A 184 -13.31 -9.58 -7.79
CA THR A 184 -14.42 -8.91 -8.46
C THR A 184 -15.01 -9.86 -9.50
N ALA A 185 -15.95 -9.41 -10.32
CA ALA A 185 -16.47 -10.19 -11.44
C ALA A 185 -15.33 -10.76 -12.34
N GLN A 186 -15.46 -12.02 -12.73
CA GLN A 186 -14.59 -12.80 -13.60
C GLN A 186 -15.28 -13.15 -14.92
N PRO A 187 -14.56 -13.17 -16.06
CA PRO A 187 -13.19 -12.67 -16.23
C PRO A 187 -13.15 -11.14 -16.10
N GLY A 188 -12.34 -10.62 -15.17
CA GLY A 188 -12.27 -9.20 -14.88
C GLY A 188 -10.82 -8.74 -14.80
N GLY A 189 -10.40 -7.91 -15.76
CA GLY A 189 -9.02 -7.39 -15.84
C GLY A 189 -7.99 -8.41 -16.31
N ASN A 190 -6.78 -7.94 -16.67
CA ASN A 190 -5.72 -8.78 -17.24
C ASN A 190 -4.80 -9.41 -16.18
N ASN A 191 -5.21 -9.37 -14.91
CA ASN A 191 -4.30 -9.52 -13.78
C ASN A 191 -4.34 -10.84 -13.02
N TYR A 192 -5.00 -11.87 -13.55
CA TYR A 192 -5.17 -13.17 -12.90
C TYR A 192 -4.24 -14.26 -13.46
N ARG A 193 -4.17 -15.41 -12.78
CA ARG A 193 -3.50 -16.62 -13.29
C ARG A 193 -4.51 -17.41 -14.14
N SER A 194 -4.29 -17.45 -15.45
CA SER A 194 -5.24 -18.09 -16.38
C SER A 194 -5.30 -19.60 -16.19
N CYS A 195 -6.48 -20.18 -16.41
CA CYS A 195 -6.70 -21.62 -16.44
C CYS A 195 -5.92 -22.32 -17.57
N ASP A 196 -5.77 -21.65 -18.71
CA ASP A 196 -5.18 -22.23 -19.92
C ASP A 196 -3.66 -22.13 -19.96
N THR A 197 -3.05 -21.46 -18.96
CA THR A 197 -1.60 -21.25 -18.91
C THR A 197 -1.00 -22.03 -17.74
N PRO A 198 -0.25 -23.12 -18.01
CA PRO A 198 0.41 -23.86 -16.95
C PRO A 198 1.44 -22.99 -16.26
N GLN A 199 1.65 -23.24 -14.97
CA GLN A 199 2.60 -22.49 -14.17
C GLN A 199 3.98 -23.10 -14.34
N LEU A 200 4.90 -22.33 -14.92
CA LEU A 200 6.26 -22.78 -15.20
C LEU A 200 7.20 -22.50 -14.03
N PRO A 201 8.16 -23.39 -13.76
CA PRO A 201 9.10 -23.17 -12.66
C PRO A 201 10.10 -22.08 -13.00
N VAL A 202 10.38 -21.21 -12.02
CA VAL A 202 11.39 -20.15 -12.10
C VAL A 202 12.27 -20.16 -10.85
N ALA A 203 13.44 -19.52 -10.91
CA ALA A 203 14.32 -19.37 -9.74
C ALA A 203 13.56 -18.74 -8.55
N ASP A 204 13.92 -19.13 -7.33
CA ASP A 204 13.18 -18.72 -6.12
C ASP A 204 13.28 -17.22 -5.82
N ASP A 205 14.29 -16.54 -6.38
CA ASP A 205 14.51 -15.09 -6.29
C ASP A 205 13.96 -14.31 -7.49
N ALA A 206 13.34 -15.00 -8.45
CA ALA A 206 12.77 -14.34 -9.61
C ALA A 206 11.58 -13.46 -9.23
N THR A 207 11.38 -12.39 -9.99
CA THR A 207 10.23 -11.52 -9.80
C THR A 207 8.93 -12.32 -9.99
N PRO A 208 7.97 -12.24 -9.05
CA PRO A 208 6.73 -12.98 -9.16
C PRO A 208 5.96 -12.64 -10.45
N SER A 209 5.43 -13.68 -11.10
CA SER A 209 4.62 -13.55 -12.31
C SER A 209 3.37 -14.42 -12.20
N ARG A 210 2.42 -14.21 -13.11
CA ARG A 210 1.13 -14.93 -13.17
C ARG A 210 1.21 -16.28 -13.89
N THR A 211 2.34 -16.54 -14.53
CA THR A 211 2.57 -17.73 -15.36
C THR A 211 3.71 -18.58 -14.81
N THR A 212 4.30 -18.18 -13.69
CA THR A 212 5.44 -18.86 -13.09
C THR A 212 5.28 -19.04 -11.58
N LEU A 213 5.98 -20.03 -11.06
CA LEU A 213 6.09 -20.32 -9.64
C LEU A 213 7.56 -20.56 -9.23
N PRO A 214 7.96 -20.17 -8.01
CA PRO A 214 9.27 -20.55 -7.45
C PRO A 214 9.47 -22.07 -7.47
N ARG A 215 10.67 -22.55 -7.82
CA ARG A 215 11.00 -23.99 -7.84
C ARG A 215 10.75 -24.68 -6.50
N SER A 216 11.08 -23.99 -5.40
CA SER A 216 10.85 -24.46 -4.02
C SER A 216 9.37 -24.66 -3.66
N SER A 217 8.45 -24.10 -4.46
CA SER A 217 7.01 -24.24 -4.20
C SER A 217 6.41 -25.53 -4.77
N TYR A 218 7.11 -26.20 -5.68
CA TYR A 218 6.65 -27.46 -6.28
C TYR A 218 6.76 -28.60 -5.28
N GLY A 219 5.71 -29.40 -5.19
CA GLY A 219 5.69 -30.56 -4.31
C GLY A 219 4.38 -31.33 -4.40
N PRO A 220 4.23 -32.41 -3.63
CA PRO A 220 2.97 -33.15 -3.59
C PRO A 220 1.84 -32.27 -3.02
N GLY A 221 0.66 -32.33 -3.64
CA GLY A 221 -0.55 -31.66 -3.16
C GLY A 221 -0.94 -30.42 -3.97
N SER A 222 -1.15 -29.31 -3.28
CA SER A 222 -1.61 -28.06 -3.88
C SER A 222 -1.08 -26.84 -3.16
N LEU A 223 -1.25 -25.68 -3.80
CA LEU A 223 -0.81 -24.40 -3.30
C LEU A 223 -1.81 -23.31 -3.67
N VAL A 224 -2.00 -22.35 -2.78
CA VAL A 224 -2.77 -21.14 -3.05
C VAL A 224 -1.79 -20.00 -3.30
N ALA A 225 -1.91 -19.37 -4.46
CA ALA A 225 -1.14 -18.20 -4.86
C ALA A 225 -2.02 -16.95 -4.76
N ILE A 226 -1.56 -15.96 -4.00
CA ILE A 226 -2.21 -14.66 -3.86
C ILE A 226 -1.28 -13.60 -4.43
N ASP A 227 -1.70 -12.93 -5.50
CA ASP A 227 -0.94 -11.87 -6.17
C ASP A 227 -1.60 -10.52 -5.92
N VAL A 228 -0.92 -9.65 -5.16
CA VAL A 228 -1.37 -8.30 -4.84
C VAL A 228 -0.52 -7.28 -5.58
N VAL A 229 -1.16 -6.39 -6.31
CA VAL A 229 -0.52 -5.30 -7.05
C VAL A 229 -1.19 -3.99 -6.67
N PHE A 230 -0.38 -3.03 -6.24
CA PHE A 230 -0.79 -1.68 -5.91
C PHE A 230 0.14 -0.67 -6.58
N ASP A 231 -0.41 0.28 -7.34
CA ASP A 231 0.38 1.32 -7.98
C ASP A 231 0.44 2.54 -7.04
N PHE A 232 1.56 2.69 -6.32
CA PHE A 232 1.76 3.78 -5.38
C PHE A 232 2.00 5.10 -6.13
N GLN A 233 1.09 6.05 -5.98
CA GLN A 233 1.24 7.40 -6.49
C GLN A 233 1.71 8.36 -5.38
N PRO A 234 2.89 9.01 -5.51
CA PRO A 234 3.36 10.02 -4.56
C PRO A 234 2.32 11.13 -4.34
N THR A 235 2.13 11.59 -3.10
CA THR A 235 1.22 12.71 -2.80
C THR A 235 1.78 14.06 -3.19
N PHE A 236 3.11 14.18 -3.17
CA PHE A 236 3.85 15.36 -3.55
C PHE A 236 4.66 15.06 -4.82
N GLY A 237 4.62 15.98 -5.79
CA GLY A 237 5.34 15.80 -7.06
C GLY A 237 4.76 14.72 -7.98
N SER A 238 3.47 14.37 -7.85
CA SER A 238 2.81 13.37 -8.71
C SER A 238 2.85 13.69 -10.21
N GLY A 239 3.01 14.96 -10.58
CA GLY A 239 3.23 15.37 -11.97
C GLY A 239 4.67 15.20 -12.47
N LEU A 240 5.62 14.94 -11.57
CA LEU A 240 7.05 14.80 -11.86
C LEU A 240 7.53 13.36 -11.71
N VAL A 241 6.97 12.62 -10.75
CA VAL A 241 7.33 11.23 -10.44
C VAL A 241 6.18 10.31 -10.84
N PRO A 242 6.41 9.33 -11.73
CA PRO A 242 5.38 8.37 -12.12
C PRO A 242 4.99 7.46 -10.95
N ALA A 243 3.85 6.80 -11.09
CA ALA A 243 3.44 5.76 -10.14
C ALA A 243 4.51 4.66 -10.04
N VAL A 244 4.78 4.21 -8.82
CA VAL A 244 5.68 3.09 -8.56
C VAL A 244 4.84 1.86 -8.29
N ARG A 245 5.01 0.83 -9.13
CA ARG A 245 4.29 -0.44 -8.98
C ARG A 245 4.85 -1.25 -7.83
N ILE A 246 4.01 -1.57 -6.86
CA ILE A 246 4.31 -2.49 -5.77
C ILE A 246 3.56 -3.80 -6.05
N ALA A 247 4.31 -4.88 -6.29
CA ALA A 247 3.74 -6.22 -6.49
C ALA A 247 4.28 -7.18 -5.42
N ARG A 248 3.40 -7.96 -4.80
CA ARG A 248 3.75 -9.01 -3.85
C ARG A 248 2.93 -10.25 -4.14
N SER A 249 3.58 -11.40 -4.03
CA SER A 249 2.93 -12.70 -4.15
C SER A 249 3.16 -13.50 -2.89
N ALA A 250 2.10 -14.13 -2.38
CA ALA A 250 2.17 -15.07 -1.28
C ALA A 250 1.79 -16.46 -1.78
N TYR A 251 2.58 -17.45 -1.41
CA TYR A 251 2.40 -18.85 -1.79
C TYR A 251 2.25 -19.67 -0.52
N VAL A 252 1.10 -20.32 -0.35
CA VAL A 252 0.79 -21.07 0.88
C VAL A 252 0.12 -22.40 0.54
N GLN A 253 0.62 -23.47 1.13
CA GLN A 253 -0.04 -24.78 1.07
C GLN A 253 -1.25 -24.80 2.03
N PRO A 254 -2.38 -25.43 1.65
CA PRO A 254 -3.51 -25.58 2.56
C PRO A 254 -3.11 -26.38 3.81
N ARG A 255 -3.56 -25.96 5.00
CA ARG A 255 -3.16 -26.60 6.28
C ARG A 255 -3.91 -27.90 6.56
N TYR A 256 -5.19 -27.95 6.16
CA TYR A 256 -6.10 -29.03 6.55
C TYR A 256 -6.64 -29.82 5.35
N ALA A 257 -6.23 -29.47 4.13
CA ALA A 257 -6.72 -30.10 2.92
C ALA A 257 -5.55 -30.40 1.96
N SER A 258 -5.74 -31.42 1.13
CA SER A 258 -4.84 -31.71 0.01
C SER A 258 -5.04 -30.75 -1.17
N LEU A 259 -6.23 -30.17 -1.27
CA LEU A 259 -6.63 -29.20 -2.30
C LEU A 259 -7.70 -28.26 -1.73
N VAL A 260 -7.59 -26.97 -2.07
CA VAL A 260 -8.69 -26.01 -1.93
C VAL A 260 -9.33 -25.83 -3.30
N ASN A 261 -10.56 -26.29 -3.44
CA ASN A 261 -11.34 -26.19 -4.67
C ASN A 261 -12.45 -25.13 -4.52
N PHE A 262 -12.99 -24.67 -5.64
CA PHE A 262 -14.04 -23.66 -5.65
C PHE A 262 -15.40 -24.31 -5.84
N ASP A 263 -16.31 -24.04 -4.91
CA ASP A 263 -17.72 -24.38 -5.03
C ASP A 263 -18.43 -23.35 -5.91
N THR A 264 -18.92 -23.81 -7.06
CA THR A 264 -19.62 -22.97 -8.03
C THR A 264 -21.08 -22.71 -7.65
N THR A 265 -21.57 -23.32 -6.57
CA THR A 265 -22.92 -23.09 -6.06
C THR A 265 -23.05 -21.64 -5.60
N ASN A 266 -24.08 -20.93 -6.08
CA ASN A 266 -24.27 -19.49 -5.84
C ASN A 266 -23.09 -18.61 -6.27
N ASN A 267 -22.30 -19.06 -7.26
CA ASN A 267 -21.26 -18.21 -7.84
C ASN A 267 -21.92 -17.00 -8.52
N ASP A 268 -21.62 -15.81 -8.02
CA ASP A 268 -22.03 -14.53 -8.57
C ASP A 268 -21.09 -14.02 -9.68
N GLY A 269 -20.16 -14.87 -10.10
CA GLY A 269 -19.13 -14.55 -11.07
C GLY A 269 -17.84 -14.05 -10.42
N ILE A 270 -17.67 -14.06 -9.10
CA ILE A 270 -16.40 -13.67 -8.47
C ILE A 270 -15.23 -14.57 -8.90
N ALA A 271 -15.47 -15.86 -9.15
CA ALA A 271 -14.41 -16.81 -9.50
C ALA A 271 -14.79 -17.70 -10.68
N THR A 272 -13.75 -18.17 -11.38
CA THR A 272 -13.88 -19.17 -12.45
C THR A 272 -13.16 -20.44 -12.03
N ARG A 273 -13.84 -21.58 -12.13
CA ARG A 273 -13.25 -22.90 -11.95
C ARG A 273 -12.66 -23.38 -13.28
N CYS A 274 -11.41 -23.82 -13.25
CA CYS A 274 -10.71 -24.35 -14.41
C CYS A 274 -11.12 -25.81 -14.67
N THR A 275 -10.88 -26.27 -15.89
CA THR A 275 -11.10 -27.68 -16.28
C THR A 275 -9.76 -28.35 -16.54
N GLY A 276 -9.64 -29.66 -16.26
CA GLY A 276 -8.45 -30.45 -16.65
C GLY A 276 -7.19 -30.30 -15.76
N PHE A 277 -7.34 -30.08 -14.45
CA PHE A 277 -6.25 -29.85 -13.49
C PHE A 277 -5.79 -31.09 -12.68
#